data_AF-A0A0R1JYI4-F1
#
_entry.id   AF-A0A0R1JYI4-F1
#
_cell.length_a   1.000
_cell.length_b   1.000
_cell.length_c   1.000
_cell.angle_alpha   90.00
_cell.angle_beta   90.00
_cell.angle_gamma   90.00
#
_symmetry.space_group_name_H-M   'P 1'
#
loop_
_entity.id
_entity.type
_entity.pdbx_description
1 polymer ?
#
loop_
_entity_poly.entity_id
_entity_poly.type
_entity_poly.pdbx_seq_one_letter_code
_entity_poly.pdbx_strand_id
1 'polypeptide(L)'
;MGSIQYIMQHVFEFNGDVPESRKSVFWWGYLGVLLLNLAFVAIPYLGTILCWATDILLISANMRRLAYLKKNTGLSWLLMVPVVSLYPLVLMFLDRKD
;
A
#
# COMPACT_ATOMS: atom_id res chain seq x y z
N MET A 1 13.23 8.66 -11.46
CA MET A 1 12.46 7.41 -11.65
C MET A 1 10.99 7.69 -11.41
N GLY A 2 10.11 7.18 -12.28
CA GLY A 2 8.66 7.35 -12.10
C GLY A 2 8.16 6.62 -10.86
N SER A 3 7.14 7.16 -10.19
CA SER A 3 6.54 6.61 -8.96
C SER A 3 6.12 5.14 -9.12
N ILE A 4 5.52 4.79 -10.26
CA ILE A 4 5.07 3.41 -10.55
C ILE A 4 6.24 2.45 -10.72
N GLN A 5 7.29 2.85 -11.45
CA GLN A 5 8.48 2.02 -11.65
C GLN A 5 9.18 1.71 -10.32
N TYR A 6 9.21 2.70 -9.42
CA TYR A 6 9.75 2.54 -8.08
C TYR A 6 8.90 1.59 -7.20
N ILE A 7 7.58 1.67 -7.29
CA ILE A 7 6.67 0.74 -6.59
C ILE A 7 6.94 -0.70 -7.02
N MET A 8 7.09 -0.95 -8.32
CA MET A 8 7.35 -2.28 -8.88
C MET A 8 8.68 -2.88 -8.41
N GLN A 9 9.71 -2.06 -8.23
CA GLN A 9 11.02 -2.50 -7.73
C GLN A 9 10.98 -3.01 -6.29
N HIS A 10 10.10 -2.43 -5.46
CA HIS A 10 9.99 -2.75 -4.03
C HIS A 10 8.68 -3.47 -3.69
N VAL A 11 7.96 -4.01 -4.67
CA VAL A 11 6.58 -4.45 -4.47
C VAL A 11 6.44 -5.66 -3.55
N PHE A 12 7.49 -6.50 -3.44
CA PHE A 12 7.55 -7.68 -2.58
C PHE A 12 8.42 -7.48 -1.33
N GLU A 13 8.79 -6.24 -1.01
CA GLU A 13 9.57 -5.94 0.19
C GLU A 13 8.64 -5.72 1.40
N PHE A 14 8.44 -6.79 2.18
CA PHE A 14 7.55 -6.80 3.35
C PHE A 14 8.29 -6.63 4.69
N ASN A 15 9.49 -6.04 4.70
CA ASN A 15 10.28 -5.83 5.91
C ASN A 15 10.33 -4.36 6.39
N GLY A 16 9.93 -3.42 5.52
CA GLY A 16 10.08 -1.99 5.83
C GLY A 16 11.54 -1.52 5.95
N ASP A 17 12.49 -2.26 5.36
CA ASP A 17 13.92 -1.88 5.33
C ASP A 17 14.18 -0.60 4.53
N VAL A 18 13.29 -0.29 3.58
CA VAL A 18 13.41 0.89 2.71
C VAL A 18 12.38 1.93 3.14
N PRO A 19 12.74 2.94 3.95
CA PRO A 19 11.82 4.01 4.32
C PRO A 19 11.51 4.91 3.12
N GLU A 20 10.23 5.18 2.87
CA GLU A 20 9.77 6.06 1.77
C GLU A 20 9.16 7.35 2.33
N SER A 21 9.76 8.49 1.97
CA SER A 21 9.31 9.83 2.41
C SER A 21 8.24 10.44 1.51
N ARG A 22 8.16 10.03 0.22
CA ARG A 22 7.27 10.65 -0.75
C ARG A 22 5.86 10.12 -0.63
N LYS A 23 4.96 10.96 -0.11
CA LYS A 23 3.52 10.66 0.00
C LYS A 23 2.89 10.29 -1.35
N SER A 24 3.33 10.95 -2.42
CA SER A 24 2.81 10.74 -3.78
C SER A 24 3.02 9.31 -4.25
N VAL A 25 4.13 8.65 -3.90
CA VAL A 25 4.41 7.26 -4.30
C VAL A 25 3.36 6.32 -3.71
N PHE A 26 3.02 6.49 -2.42
CA PHE A 26 1.94 5.72 -1.79
C PHE A 26 0.59 5.98 -2.45
N TRP A 27 0.21 7.25 -2.64
CA TRP A 27 -1.10 7.60 -3.19
C TRP A 27 -1.29 7.19 -4.65
N TRP A 28 -0.23 7.25 -5.47
CA TRP A 28 -0.26 6.68 -6.82
C TRP A 28 -0.38 5.16 -6.81
N GLY A 29 0.28 4.47 -5.87
CA GLY A 29 0.10 3.03 -5.66
C GLY A 29 -1.32 2.67 -5.24
N TYR A 30 -1.89 3.41 -4.28
CA TYR A 30 -3.27 3.26 -3.84
C TYR A 30 -4.27 3.45 -4.99
N LEU A 31 -4.08 4.50 -5.80
CA LEU A 31 -4.93 4.77 -6.95
C LEU A 31 -4.81 3.66 -8.01
N GLY A 32 -3.60 3.14 -8.26
CA GLY A 32 -3.40 2.01 -9.17
C GLY A 32 -4.09 0.73 -8.69
N VAL A 33 -3.99 0.40 -7.40
CA VAL A 33 -4.67 -0.74 -6.78
C VAL A 33 -6.19 -0.58 -6.84
N LEU A 34 -6.71 0.62 -6.58
CA LEU A 34 -8.14 0.90 -6.65
C LEU A 34 -8.70 0.74 -8.07
N LEU A 35 -7.99 1.22 -9.09
CA LEU A 35 -8.39 1.04 -10.49
C LEU A 35 -8.34 -0.44 -10.90
N LEU A 36 -7.32 -1.19 -10.47
CA LEU A 36 -7.25 -2.63 -10.71
C LEU A 36 -8.38 -3.39 -10.02
N ASN A 37 -8.67 -3.07 -8.76
CA ASN A 37 -9.77 -3.67 -8.00
C ASN A 37 -11.13 -3.41 -8.68
N LEU A 38 -11.37 -2.20 -9.21
CA LEU A 38 -12.58 -1.90 -9.98
C LEU A 38 -12.70 -2.75 -11.24
N ALA A 39 -11.60 -2.99 -11.94
CA ALA A 39 -11.58 -3.86 -13.11
C ALA A 39 -11.80 -5.34 -12.74
N PHE A 40 -11.18 -5.80 -11.65
CA PHE A 40 -11.27 -7.20 -11.20
C PHE A 40 -12.61 -7.56 -10.58
N VAL A 41 -13.33 -6.60 -9.99
CA VAL A 41 -14.68 -6.83 -9.45
C VAL A 41 -15.67 -7.33 -10.51
N ALA A 42 -15.44 -6.97 -11.78
CA ALA A 42 -16.27 -7.41 -12.91
C ALA A 42 -16.04 -8.88 -13.30
N ILE A 43 -14.98 -9.52 -12.81
CA ILE A 43 -14.62 -10.90 -13.13
C ILE A 43 -15.20 -11.84 -12.05
N PRO A 44 -16.20 -12.68 -12.37
CA PRO A 44 -16.76 -13.61 -11.40
C PRO A 44 -15.72 -14.66 -10.98
N TYR A 45 -15.75 -15.05 -9.71
CA TYR A 45 -14.88 -16.04 -9.04
C TYR A 45 -13.39 -15.70 -8.95
N LEU A 46 -12.75 -15.29 -10.05
CA LEU A 46 -11.32 -14.92 -10.07
C LEU A 46 -11.07 -13.49 -9.57
N GLY A 47 -12.05 -12.59 -9.72
CA GLY A 47 -11.94 -11.19 -9.32
C GLY A 47 -11.54 -11.03 -7.86
N THR A 48 -12.17 -11.78 -6.96
CA THR A 48 -11.87 -11.73 -5.52
C THR A 48 -10.41 -12.07 -5.23
N ILE A 49 -9.86 -13.11 -5.85
CA ILE A 49 -8.47 -13.53 -5.63
C ILE A 49 -7.49 -12.46 -6.17
N LEU A 50 -7.80 -11.91 -7.34
CA LEU A 50 -7.00 -10.85 -7.94
C LEU A 50 -7.02 -9.57 -7.09
N CYS A 51 -8.18 -9.20 -6.52
CA CYS A 51 -8.27 -8.07 -5.61
C CYS A 51 -7.40 -8.25 -4.37
N TRP A 52 -7.43 -9.43 -3.75
CA TRP A 52 -6.58 -9.76 -2.61
C TRP A 52 -5.09 -9.69 -2.98
N ALA A 53 -4.72 -10.20 -4.16
CA ALA A 53 -3.34 -10.13 -4.65
C ALA A 53 -2.87 -8.68 -4.84
N THR A 54 -3.73 -7.79 -5.35
CA THR A 54 -3.39 -6.37 -5.51
C THR A 54 -3.35 -5.61 -4.20
N ASP A 55 -4.19 -5.95 -3.24
CA ASP A 55 -4.17 -5.33 -1.90
C ASP A 55 -2.85 -5.63 -1.17
N ILE A 56 -2.26 -6.81 -1.37
CA ILE A 56 -0.94 -7.16 -0.83
C ILE A 56 0.16 -6.22 -1.37
N LEU A 57 0.06 -5.76 -2.63
CA LEU A 57 1.01 -4.79 -3.20
C LEU A 57 0.94 -3.44 -2.47
N LEU A 58 -0.24 -3.07 -1.98
CA LEU A 58 -0.42 -1.85 -1.20
C LEU A 58 0.20 -1.98 0.20
N ILE A 59 0.22 -3.18 0.78
CA ILE A 59 0.84 -3.46 2.08
C ILE A 59 2.34 -3.15 2.04
N SER A 60 3.07 -3.58 1.01
CA SER A 60 4.51 -3.29 0.93
C SER A 60 4.78 -1.79 0.83
N ALA A 61 3.97 -1.05 0.06
CA ALA A 61 4.06 0.40 -0.03
C ALA A 61 3.76 1.09 1.31
N ASN A 62 2.78 0.58 2.06
CA ASN A 62 2.44 1.08 3.39
C ASN A 62 3.56 0.80 4.41
N MET A 63 4.17 -0.39 4.38
CA MET A 63 5.29 -0.76 5.27
C MET A 63 6.48 0.18 5.13
N ARG A 64 6.86 0.53 3.89
CA ARG A 64 7.93 1.49 3.62
C ARG A 64 7.63 2.86 4.21
N ARG A 65 6.37 3.30 4.16
CA ARG A 65 6.00 4.60 4.73
C ARG A 65 5.88 4.57 6.25
N LEU A 66 5.41 3.48 6.83
CA LEU A 66 5.43 3.29 8.28
C LEU A 66 6.85 3.26 8.84
N ALA A 67 7.79 2.66 8.10
CA ALA A 67 9.22 2.71 8.42
C ALA A 67 9.76 4.15 8.44
N TYR A 68 9.37 4.98 7.46
CA TYR A 68 9.71 6.42 7.46
C TYR A 68 9.14 7.17 8.68
N LEU A 69 7.92 6.83 9.09
CA LEU A 69 7.25 7.38 10.29
C LEU A 69 7.78 6.79 11.61
N LYS A 70 8.75 5.87 11.58
CA LYS A 70 9.26 5.10 12.74
C LYS A 70 8.14 4.41 13.54
N LYS A 71 7.09 3.95 12.86
CA LYS A 71 6.00 3.15 13.45
C LYS A 71 6.19 1.67 13.13
N ASN A 72 5.50 0.81 13.87
CA ASN A 72 5.53 -0.63 13.64
C ASN A 72 5.03 -0.96 12.22
N THR A 73 5.88 -1.55 11.40
CA THR A 73 5.60 -1.94 10.01
C THR A 73 4.50 -2.98 9.91
N GLY A 74 4.29 -3.79 10.96
CA GLY A 74 3.20 -4.77 11.07
C GLY A 74 1.80 -4.16 11.04
N LEU A 75 1.66 -2.85 11.32
CA LEU A 75 0.40 -2.12 11.16
C LEU A 75 -0.10 -2.11 9.71
N SER A 76 0.79 -2.38 8.74
CA SER A 76 0.42 -2.40 7.32
C SER A 76 -0.54 -3.51 6.96
N TRP A 77 -0.45 -4.65 7.65
CA TRP A 77 -1.33 -5.81 7.43
C TRP A 77 -2.79 -5.51 7.76
N LEU A 78 -3.06 -4.47 8.56
CA LEU A 78 -4.41 -4.01 8.85
C LEU A 78 -5.13 -3.49 7.59
N LEU A 79 -4.41 -3.19 6.51
CA LEU A 79 -5.02 -2.84 5.21
C LEU A 79 -5.86 -3.97 4.62
N MET A 80 -5.55 -5.24 4.91
CA MET A 80 -6.35 -6.38 4.43
C MET A 80 -7.70 -6.48 5.12
N VAL A 81 -7.87 -5.83 6.27
CA VAL A 81 -9.11 -5.86 7.05
C VAL A 81 -9.90 -4.58 6.76
N PRO A 82 -11.02 -4.63 6.02
CA PRO A 82 -11.70 -3.43 5.52
C PRO A 82 -12.17 -2.46 6.61
N VAL A 83 -12.45 -2.95 7.82
CA VAL A 83 -12.87 -2.12 8.96
C VAL A 83 -11.68 -1.40 9.62
N VAL A 84 -10.49 -2.00 9.58
CA VAL A 84 -9.29 -1.49 10.29
C VAL A 84 -8.32 -0.78 9.33
N SER A 85 -8.52 -0.93 8.02
CA SER A 85 -7.70 -0.33 6.95
C SER A 85 -7.69 1.20 6.97
N LEU A 86 -8.71 1.84 7.55
CA LEU A 86 -8.77 3.29 7.71
C LEU A 86 -7.62 3.84 8.55
N TYR A 87 -7.17 3.11 9.58
CA TYR A 87 -6.10 3.57 10.47
C TYR A 87 -4.76 3.75 9.75
N PRO A 88 -4.21 2.75 9.05
CA PRO A 88 -3.02 2.94 8.23
C PRO A 88 -3.23 4.04 7.18
N LEU A 89 -4.38 4.11 6.50
CA LEU A 89 -4.66 5.16 5.51
C LEU A 89 -4.58 6.59 6.10
N VAL A 90 -5.06 6.79 7.33
CA VAL A 90 -4.92 8.09 8.02
C VAL A 90 -3.46 8.40 8.32
N LEU A 91 -2.67 7.41 8.76
CA LEU A 91 -1.22 7.58 8.94
C LEU A 91 -0.50 7.94 7.63
N MET A 92 -1.03 7.48 6.50
CA MET A 92 -0.60 7.85 5.14
C MET A 92 -0.99 9.29 4.74
N PHE A 93 -1.55 10.13 5.62
CA PHE A 93 -1.62 11.58 5.39
C PHE A 93 -0.58 12.35 6.20
N LEU A 94 -0.14 11.78 7.32
CA LEU A 94 0.81 12.41 8.21
C LEU A 94 2.18 12.53 7.55
N ASP A 95 2.85 13.62 7.90
CA ASP A 95 4.28 13.77 7.67
C ASP A 95 5.03 13.59 8.98
N ARG A 96 6.31 13.24 8.87
CA ARG A 96 7.19 13.37 10.01
C ARG A 96 7.36 14.86 10.28
N LYS A 97 6.78 15.35 11.38
CA LYS A 97 7.16 16.65 11.95
C LYS A 97 8.49 16.42 12.66
N ASP A 98 9.57 16.85 12.02
CA ASP A 98 10.81 17.14 12.75
C ASP A 98 10.60 18.36 13.66
#